data_AF-A0A2V7HS55-F1
#
_entry.id   AF-A0A2V7HS55-F1
#
_cell.length_a   1.000
_cell.length_b   1.000
_cell.length_c   1.000
_cell.angle_alpha   90.00
_cell.angle_beta   90.00
_cell.angle_gamma   90.00
#
_symmetry.space_group_name_H-M   'P 1'
#
loop_
_entity.id
_entity.type
_entity.pdbx_description
1 polymer ?
#
loop_
_entity_poly.entity_id
_entity_poly.type
_entity_poly.pdbx_seq_one_letter_code
_entity_poly.pdbx_strand_id
1 'polypeptide(L)' 'SDRTLAELAVRRPRSLHAFQDVRGVGPMKLERYGERFLDAISKADDIEAA' A
#
# COMPACT_ATOMS: atom_id res chain seq x y z
N SER A 1 7.15 -9.13 -0.96
CA SER A 1 8.20 -9.29 -1.98
C SER A 1 8.40 -7.94 -2.62
N ASP A 2 9.58 -7.72 -3.19
CA ASP A 2 9.93 -6.44 -3.82
C ASP A 2 8.97 -6.10 -4.95
N ARG A 3 8.50 -7.11 -5.71
CA ARG A 3 7.46 -6.92 -6.73
C ARG A 3 6.17 -6.31 -6.17
N THR A 4 5.68 -6.80 -5.03
CA THR A 4 4.48 -6.24 -4.38
C THR A 4 4.73 -4.83 -3.87
N LEU A 5 5.91 -4.54 -3.30
CA LEU A 5 6.26 -3.21 -2.82
C LEU A 5 6.39 -2.19 -3.96
N ALA A 6 7.00 -2.59 -5.09
CA ALA A 6 7.07 -1.77 -6.29
C ALA A 6 5.68 -1.46 -6.85
N GLU A 7 4.78 -2.45 -6.89
CA GLU A 7 3.40 -2.24 -7.32
C GLU A 7 2.63 -1.31 -6.39
N LEU A 8 2.83 -1.41 -5.07
CA LEU A 8 2.26 -0.47 -4.09
C LEU A 8 2.74 0.96 -4.30
N ALA A 9 4.04 1.16 -4.55
CA ALA A 9 4.62 2.47 -4.79
C ALA A 9 4.08 3.15 -6.06
N VAL A 10 3.77 2.35 -7.10
CA VAL A 10 3.16 2.85 -8.34
C VAL A 10 1.67 3.10 -8.20
N ARG A 11 0.92 2.16 -7.60
CA ARG A 11 -0.55 2.26 -7.50
C ARG A 11 -1.03 3.23 -6.42
N ARG A 12 -0.23 3.45 -5.38
CA ARG A 12 -0.53 4.32 -4.22
C ARG A 12 -1.97 4.16 -3.69
N PRO A 13 -2.39 2.94 -3.32
CA PRO A 13 -3.76 2.70 -2.83
C PRO A 13 -4.09 3.58 -1.61
N ARG A 14 -5.34 4.06 -1.56
CA ARG A 14 -5.87 4.92 -0.49
C ARG A 14 -7.00 4.28 0.32
N SER A 15 -7.21 2.98 0.16
CA SER A 15 -8.21 2.21 0.91
C SER A 15 -7.79 0.74 1.02
N LEU A 16 -8.33 0.04 2.02
CA LEU A 16 -8.13 -1.41 2.16
C LEU A 16 -8.61 -2.18 0.92
N HIS A 17 -9.67 -1.69 0.27
CA HIS A 17 -10.12 -2.28 -0.98
C HIS A 17 -9.10 -2.10 -2.12
N ALA A 18 -8.53 -0.91 -2.28
CA ALA A 18 -7.50 -0.72 -3.29
C ALA A 18 -6.21 -1.51 -2.96
N PHE A 19 -5.93 -1.71 -1.66
CA PHE A 19 -4.78 -2.47 -1.20
C PHE A 19 -4.92 -3.97 -1.48
N GLN A 20 -6.12 -4.56 -1.33
CA GLN A 20 -6.35 -5.98 -1.68
C GLN A 20 -6.20 -6.26 -3.18
N ASP A 21 -6.39 -5.27 -4.04
CA ASP A 21 -6.27 -5.44 -5.49
C ASP A 21 -4.80 -5.53 -5.96
N VAL A 22 -3.85 -5.34 -5.06
CA VAL A 22 -2.41 -5.40 -5.36
C VAL A 22 -1.92 -6.84 -5.35
N ARG A 23 -1.21 -7.23 -6.42
CA ARG A 23 -0.75 -8.62 -6.56
C ARG A 23 0.22 -9.01 -5.44
N GLY A 24 -0.10 -10.13 -4.78
CA GLY A 24 0.68 -10.65 -3.66
C GLY A 24 0.27 -10.11 -2.28
N VAL A 25 -0.77 -9.27 -2.22
CA VAL A 25 -1.53 -8.97 -1.00
C VAL A 25 -2.70 -9.94 -0.90
N GLY A 26 -2.63 -10.86 0.05
CA GLY A 26 -3.74 -11.76 0.41
C GLY A 26 -4.40 -11.32 1.72
N PRO A 27 -5.49 -12.01 2.14
CA PRO A 27 -6.28 -11.64 3.32
C PRO A 27 -5.45 -11.44 4.59
N MET A 28 -4.52 -12.37 4.87
CA MET A 28 -3.64 -12.29 6.04
C MET A 28 -2.76 -11.02 6.04
N LYS A 29 -2.26 -10.61 4.87
CA LYS A 29 -1.41 -9.41 4.78
C LYS A 29 -2.24 -8.14 4.84
N LEU A 30 -3.44 -8.15 4.24
CA LEU A 30 -4.40 -7.06 4.33
C LEU A 30 -4.74 -6.77 5.79
N GLU A 31 -5.14 -7.79 6.55
CA GLU A 31 -5.48 -7.67 7.97
C GLU A 31 -4.27 -7.22 8.80
N ARG A 32 -3.10 -7.83 8.58
CA ARG A 32 -1.93 -7.56 9.43
C ARG A 32 -1.22 -6.24 9.12
N TYR A 33 -1.27 -5.77 7.87
CA TYR A 33 -0.42 -4.67 7.41
C TYR A 33 -1.16 -3.56 6.67
N GLY A 34 -2.43 -3.74 6.26
CA GLY A 34 -3.15 -2.82 5.38
C GLY A 34 -3.11 -1.37 5.87
N GLU A 35 -3.63 -1.12 7.07
CA GLU A 35 -3.65 0.23 7.67
C GLU A 35 -2.26 0.88 7.74
N ARG A 36 -1.23 0.11 8.12
CA ARG A 36 0.15 0.63 8.23
C ARG A 36 0.74 1.02 6.89
N PHE A 37 0.44 0.27 5.84
CA PHE A 37 0.88 0.61 4.50
C PHE A 37 0.13 1.81 3.93
N LEU A 38 -1.18 1.91 4.16
CA LEU A 38 -1.97 3.07 3.72
C LEU A 38 -1.46 4.37 4.36
N ASP A 39 -1.16 4.33 5.67
CA ASP A 39 -0.53 5.46 6.38
C ASP A 39 0.85 5.81 5.81
N ALA A 40 1.72 4.81 5.58
CA ALA A 40 3.04 5.05 5.00
C ALA A 40 2.98 5.64 3.58
N ILE A 41 2.03 5.18 2.75
CA ILE A 41 1.82 5.69 1.39
C ILE A 41 1.32 7.14 1.44
N SER A 42 0.34 7.44 2.30
CA SER A 42 -0.16 8.80 2.45
C SER A 42 0.94 9.79 2.87
N LYS A 43 1.80 9.39 3.81
CA LYS A 43 2.94 10.20 4.26
C LYS A 43 3.99 10.41 3.17
N ALA A 44 4.20 9.43 2.30
CA ALA A 44 5.13 9.56 1.18
C ALA A 44 4.66 10.64 0.19
N ASP A 45 3.35 10.76 -0.03
CA ASP A 45 2.79 11.81 -0.88
C ASP A 45 3.00 13.21 -0.27
N ASP A 46 2.90 13.34 1.06
CA ASP A 46 3.18 14.61 1.75
C ASP A 46 4.64 15.02 1.63
N ILE A 47 5.57 14.06 1.65
CA ILE A 47 7.02 14.32 1.49
C ILE A 47 7.34 14.75 0.06
N GLU A 48 6.74 14.12 -0.95
CA GLU A 48 6.97 14.48 -2.36
C GLU A 48 6.38 15.85 -2.73
N ALA A 49 5.38 16.32 -1.98
CA ALA A 49 4.75 17.62 -2.18
C ALA A 49 5.51 18.80 -1.51
N ALA A 50 6.50 18.52 -0.66
CA ALA A 50 7.31 19.51 0.06
C ALA A 50 8.60 19.88 -0.67
#